data_AF-A0A7V2MWP3-F1
#
_entry.id   AF-A0A7V2MWP3-F1
#
_cell.length_a   1.000
_cell.length_b   1.000
_cell.length_c   1.000
_cell.angle_alpha   90.00
_cell.angle_beta   90.00
_cell.angle_gamma   90.00
#
_symmetry.space_group_name_H-M   'P 1'
#
loop_
_entity.id
_entity.type
_entity.pdbx_description
1 polymer ?
#
loop_
_entity_poly.entity_id
_entity_poly.type
_entity_poly.pdbx_seq_one_letter_code
_entity_poly.pdbx_strand_id
1 'polypeptide(L)'
;PPFWVEAQGLEWELGDLEALTAVLRLLLARLAARLRAAHVEADQLTVELALVSGDRYATTFGLAYPTSDVETLLRLARRAVEAAPPAAPVTGVAVTVRPVRARAGQGELGRPALPAHRDLATVLARLQELVGPDRCGAPVLVDSHRPDAVALESFLLAERAEPGAPGASPAPPEGPRLVLRRFRPPRPVEVTTLDERPVEVREGDAVLRVVTGAGPWRVSGEWWDAHAWGRDEWDVLLSDGRLCRLARDSARGWLLDGVYD
;
A
#
# COMPACT_ATOMS: atom_id res chain seq x y z
N PRO A 1 -2.98 -6.08 36.35
CA PRO A 1 -3.01 -6.40 34.89
C PRO A 1 -2.60 -7.86 34.67
N PRO A 2 -3.24 -8.65 33.78
CA PRO A 2 -2.78 -10.02 33.57
C PRO A 2 -1.40 -9.95 32.94
N PHE A 3 -0.37 -10.31 33.70
CA PHE A 3 0.99 -10.43 33.18
C PHE A 3 0.98 -11.54 32.13
N TRP A 4 1.24 -11.19 30.87
CA TRP A 4 1.38 -12.14 29.76
C TRP A 4 2.81 -12.69 29.73
N VAL A 5 3.17 -13.32 30.83
CA VAL A 5 4.50 -13.84 31.09
C VAL A 5 4.37 -15.34 31.40
N GLU A 6 5.28 -16.12 30.82
CA GLU A 6 5.56 -17.50 31.22
C GLU A 6 7.04 -17.58 31.56
N ALA A 7 7.37 -18.13 32.72
CA ALA A 7 8.75 -18.29 33.16
C ALA A 7 8.98 -19.70 33.69
N GLN A 8 10.23 -20.16 33.59
CA GLN A 8 10.68 -21.44 34.11
C GLN A 8 12.12 -21.31 34.59
N GLY A 9 12.32 -21.62 35.87
CA GLY A 9 13.64 -21.90 36.42
C GLY A 9 14.10 -23.29 35.97
N LEU A 10 15.40 -23.45 35.76
CA LEU A 10 15.99 -24.69 35.30
C LEU A 10 16.77 -25.33 36.45
N GLU A 11 16.59 -26.63 36.66
CA GLU A 11 17.34 -27.39 37.68
C GLU A 11 18.78 -27.71 37.23
N TRP A 12 19.08 -27.48 35.96
CA TRP A 12 20.40 -27.66 35.34
C TRP A 12 20.71 -26.49 34.40
N GLU A 13 22.00 -26.25 34.20
CA GLU A 13 22.53 -25.18 33.35
C GLU A 13 22.42 -25.57 31.87
N LEU A 14 21.80 -24.71 31.05
CA LEU A 14 21.72 -24.93 29.61
C LEU A 14 22.87 -24.23 28.90
N GLY A 15 23.77 -25.03 28.31
CA GLY A 15 24.89 -24.55 27.50
C GLY A 15 24.64 -24.57 25.99
N ASP A 16 23.57 -25.22 25.53
CA ASP A 16 23.28 -25.41 24.10
C ASP A 16 21.93 -24.81 23.68
N LEU A 17 21.87 -24.44 22.40
CA LEU A 17 20.71 -23.77 21.81
C LEU A 17 19.53 -24.73 21.58
N GLU A 18 19.77 -26.01 21.36
CA GLU A 18 18.69 -26.98 21.10
C GLU A 18 17.84 -27.20 22.36
N ALA A 19 18.50 -27.38 23.51
CA ALA A 19 17.84 -27.51 24.80
C ALA A 19 17.11 -26.22 25.17
N LEU A 20 17.71 -25.04 24.92
CA LEU A 20 17.02 -23.77 25.09
C LEU A 20 15.78 -23.66 24.19
N THR A 21 15.88 -24.10 22.93
CA THR A 21 14.76 -24.11 21.98
C THR A 21 13.62 -25.03 22.47
N ALA A 22 13.94 -26.17 23.09
CA ALA A 22 12.95 -27.06 23.68
C ALA A 22 12.19 -26.39 24.84
N VAL A 23 12.91 -25.71 25.75
CA VAL A 23 12.29 -24.96 26.86
C VAL A 23 11.43 -23.81 26.35
N LEU A 24 11.95 -23.02 25.40
CA LEU A 24 11.21 -21.92 24.77
C LEU A 24 9.92 -22.42 24.10
N ARG A 25 9.95 -23.57 23.43
CA ARG A 25 8.75 -24.16 22.81
C ARG A 25 7.66 -24.43 23.83
N LEU A 26 8.01 -24.98 25.00
CA LEU A 26 7.04 -25.25 26.07
C LEU A 26 6.45 -23.97 26.67
N LEU A 27 7.28 -22.95 26.91
CA LEU A 27 6.83 -21.64 27.40
C LEU A 27 5.93 -20.94 26.39
N LEU A 28 6.32 -20.91 25.12
CA LEU A 28 5.55 -20.33 24.03
C LEU A 28 4.23 -21.08 23.80
N ALA A 29 4.20 -22.41 23.93
CA ALA A 29 2.97 -23.18 23.82
C ALA A 29 1.95 -22.82 24.92
N ARG A 30 2.41 -22.71 26.17
CA ARG A 30 1.57 -22.26 27.30
C ARG A 30 1.06 -20.83 27.09
N LEU A 31 1.96 -19.93 26.71
CA LEU A 31 1.64 -18.54 26.48
C LEU A 31 0.63 -18.38 25.32
N ALA A 32 0.84 -19.11 24.22
CA ALA A 32 -0.06 -19.11 23.08
C ALA A 32 -1.45 -19.69 23.42
N ALA A 33 -1.52 -20.73 24.26
CA ALA A 33 -2.80 -21.26 24.73
C ALA A 33 -3.58 -20.22 25.53
N ARG A 34 -2.91 -19.50 26.44
CA ARG A 34 -3.53 -18.40 27.21
C ARG A 34 -3.96 -17.24 26.30
N LEU A 35 -3.15 -16.88 25.31
CA LEU A 35 -3.48 -15.81 24.34
C LEU A 35 -4.75 -16.15 23.57
N ARG A 36 -4.86 -17.38 23.05
CA ARG A 36 -6.05 -17.87 22.34
C ARG A 36 -7.29 -17.91 23.23
N ALA A 37 -7.15 -18.38 24.46
CA ALA A 37 -8.26 -18.42 25.43
C ALA A 37 -8.82 -17.03 25.75
N ALA A 38 -8.00 -15.98 25.64
CA ALA A 38 -8.40 -14.60 25.86
C ALA A 38 -8.68 -13.81 24.57
N HIS A 39 -8.67 -14.46 23.40
CA HIS A 39 -8.88 -13.83 22.10
C HIS A 39 -7.94 -12.63 21.83
N VAL A 40 -6.68 -12.77 22.24
CA VAL A 40 -5.61 -11.81 21.98
C VAL A 40 -4.44 -12.49 21.28
N GLU A 41 -3.59 -11.70 20.64
CA GLU A 41 -2.39 -12.16 19.95
C GLU A 41 -1.16 -11.41 20.45
N ALA A 42 0.03 -11.99 20.27
CA ALA A 42 1.27 -11.30 20.58
C ALA A 42 1.60 -10.33 19.46
N ASP A 43 1.86 -9.06 19.78
CA ASP A 43 2.37 -8.07 18.82
C ASP A 43 3.88 -7.87 18.94
N GLN A 44 4.40 -8.12 20.14
CA GLN A 44 5.82 -8.06 20.49
C GLN A 44 6.14 -9.23 21.40
N LEU A 45 7.33 -9.80 21.26
CA LEU A 45 7.86 -10.87 22.09
C LEU A 45 9.18 -10.40 22.73
N THR A 46 9.29 -10.60 24.04
CA THR A 46 10.50 -10.36 24.82
C THR A 46 10.94 -11.68 25.44
N VAL A 47 12.20 -12.05 25.24
CA VAL A 47 12.83 -13.23 25.83
C VAL A 47 13.88 -12.75 26.81
N GLU A 48 13.77 -13.19 28.06
CA GLU A 48 14.73 -12.93 29.12
C GLU A 48 15.34 -14.25 29.59
N LEU A 49 16.67 -14.30 29.67
CA LEU A 49 17.43 -15.44 30.14
C LEU A 49 18.24 -15.01 31.37
N ALA A 50 18.09 -15.75 32.48
CA ALA A 50 18.96 -15.64 33.64
C ALA A 50 20.19 -16.51 33.40
N LEU A 51 21.37 -15.95 33.62
CA LEU A 51 22.65 -16.63 33.38
C LEU A 51 23.27 -17.10 34.70
N VAL A 52 24.13 -18.11 34.63
CA VAL A 52 24.92 -18.59 35.79
C VAL A 52 25.77 -17.49 36.42
N SER A 53 26.27 -16.54 35.62
CA SER A 53 27.05 -15.40 36.10
C SER A 53 26.26 -14.46 37.01
N GLY A 54 24.93 -14.61 37.08
CA GLY A 54 24.01 -13.69 37.74
C GLY A 54 23.51 -12.57 36.81
N ASP A 55 24.06 -12.47 35.60
CA ASP A 55 23.62 -11.50 34.60
C ASP A 55 22.29 -11.91 33.95
N ARG A 56 21.65 -10.93 33.31
CA ARG A 56 20.44 -11.15 32.50
C ARG A 56 20.72 -10.82 31.05
N TYR A 57 20.35 -11.75 30.18
CA TYR A 57 20.25 -11.51 28.75
C TYR A 57 18.80 -11.21 28.40
N ALA A 58 18.54 -10.11 27.70
CA ALA A 58 17.20 -9.76 27.26
C ALA A 58 17.20 -9.34 25.78
N THR A 59 16.27 -9.90 25.02
CA THR A 59 16.06 -9.50 23.62
C THR A 59 14.56 -9.29 23.38
N THR A 60 14.24 -8.24 22.64
CA THR A 60 12.87 -7.85 22.33
C THR A 60 12.73 -7.64 20.84
N PHE A 61 11.66 -8.17 20.26
CA PHE A 61 11.38 -8.01 18.85
C PHE A 61 9.88 -7.81 18.60
N GLY A 62 9.60 -6.81 17.77
CA GLY A 62 8.27 -6.62 17.17
C GLY A 62 8.02 -7.68 16.12
N LEU A 63 6.82 -8.23 16.10
CA LEU A 63 6.43 -9.22 15.08
C LEU A 63 6.15 -8.51 13.74
N ALA A 64 5.78 -9.22 12.66
CA ALA A 64 5.31 -8.61 11.38
C ALA A 64 3.79 -8.75 11.15
N TYR A 65 3.15 -9.75 11.78
CA TYR A 65 1.69 -9.77 12.02
C TYR A 65 1.37 -10.27 13.46
N PRO A 66 0.40 -9.68 14.20
CA PRO A 66 0.07 -10.17 15.54
C PRO A 66 -0.24 -11.65 15.49
N THR A 67 0.40 -12.47 16.31
CA THR A 67 0.27 -13.92 16.17
C THR A 67 0.31 -14.64 17.50
N SER A 68 -0.36 -15.80 17.55
CA SER A 68 -0.22 -16.80 18.60
C SER A 68 0.36 -18.12 18.05
N ASP A 69 0.95 -18.10 16.85
CA ASP A 69 1.60 -19.26 16.26
C ASP A 69 2.96 -19.55 16.93
N VAL A 70 3.04 -20.73 17.55
CA VAL A 70 4.18 -21.13 18.38
C VAL A 70 5.44 -21.28 17.54
N GLU A 71 5.35 -21.87 16.34
CA GLU A 71 6.53 -22.12 15.50
C GLU A 71 7.11 -20.81 14.93
N THR A 72 6.28 -19.83 14.60
CA THR A 72 6.74 -18.50 14.19
C THR A 72 7.45 -17.77 15.34
N LEU A 73 6.86 -17.74 16.53
CA LEU A 73 7.48 -17.12 17.70
C LEU A 73 8.80 -17.81 18.07
N LEU A 74 8.84 -19.15 18.00
CA LEU A 74 10.03 -19.94 18.30
C LEU A 74 11.16 -19.68 17.30
N ARG A 75 10.85 -19.63 16.00
CA ARG A 75 11.84 -19.31 14.95
C ARG A 75 12.47 -17.93 15.17
N LEU A 76 11.68 -16.94 15.57
CA LEU A 76 12.18 -15.59 15.86
C LEU A 76 13.05 -15.54 17.12
N ALA A 77 12.60 -16.18 18.20
CA ALA A 77 13.36 -16.27 19.45
C ALA A 77 14.72 -16.97 19.22
N ARG A 78 14.71 -18.11 18.53
CA ARG A 78 15.93 -18.85 18.17
C ARG A 78 16.90 -17.98 17.37
N ARG A 79 16.42 -17.33 16.31
CA ARG A 79 17.25 -16.45 15.46
C ARG A 79 17.85 -15.29 16.26
N ALA A 80 17.09 -14.70 17.19
CA ALA A 80 17.57 -13.59 18.01
C ALA A 80 18.71 -14.04 18.95
N VAL A 81 18.56 -15.20 19.58
CA VAL A 81 19.60 -15.79 20.44
C VAL A 81 20.83 -16.21 19.62
N GLU A 82 20.65 -16.73 18.40
CA GLU A 82 21.77 -17.04 17.49
C GLU A 82 22.56 -15.79 17.07
N ALA A 83 21.86 -14.68 16.80
CA ALA A 83 22.49 -13.44 16.37
C ALA A 83 23.32 -12.76 17.49
N ALA A 84 22.92 -12.94 18.74
CA ALA A 84 23.64 -12.46 19.92
C ALA A 84 23.60 -13.53 21.02
N PRO A 85 24.54 -14.48 21.02
CA PRO A 85 24.56 -15.57 21.99
C PRO A 85 24.77 -15.07 23.43
N PRO A 86 24.15 -15.70 24.45
CA PRO A 86 24.42 -15.39 25.84
C PRO A 86 25.87 -15.70 26.22
N ALA A 87 26.46 -14.88 27.08
CA ALA A 87 27.87 -15.00 27.46
C ALA A 87 28.16 -16.14 28.46
N ALA A 88 27.12 -16.76 29.01
CA ALA A 88 27.21 -17.83 30.00
C ALA A 88 26.00 -18.78 29.89
N PRO A 89 26.07 -19.98 30.49
CA PRO A 89 24.95 -20.92 30.51
C PRO A 89 23.70 -20.33 31.18
N VAL A 90 22.53 -20.81 30.74
CA VAL A 90 21.22 -20.30 31.16
C VAL A 90 20.66 -21.12 32.32
N THR A 91 20.22 -20.44 33.39
CA THR A 91 19.60 -21.02 34.60
C THR A 91 18.11 -20.73 34.72
N GLY A 92 17.59 -19.80 33.92
CA GLY A 92 16.16 -19.50 33.89
C GLY A 92 15.75 -18.83 32.59
N VAL A 93 14.51 -19.08 32.17
CA VAL A 93 13.94 -18.55 30.93
C VAL A 93 12.60 -17.91 31.24
N ALA A 94 12.40 -16.68 30.78
CA ALA A 94 11.13 -15.99 30.84
C ALA A 94 10.77 -15.43 29.47
N VAL A 95 9.49 -15.52 29.13
CA VAL A 95 8.94 -15.07 27.88
C VAL A 95 7.75 -14.16 28.17
N THR A 96 7.82 -12.94 27.66
CA THR A 96 6.81 -11.89 27.86
C THR A 96 6.28 -11.45 26.51
N VAL A 97 4.97 -11.23 26.41
CA VAL A 97 4.38 -10.63 25.19
C VAL A 97 3.63 -9.35 25.50
N ARG A 98 3.59 -8.46 24.49
CA ARG A 98 2.61 -7.38 24.44
C ARG A 98 1.35 -7.92 23.76
N PRO A 99 0.23 -8.13 24.50
CA PRO A 99 -1.01 -8.60 23.91
C PRO A 99 -1.67 -7.47 23.10
N VAL A 100 -2.24 -7.82 21.96
CA VAL A 100 -3.18 -6.97 21.22
C VAL A 100 -4.45 -7.77 20.98
N ARG A 101 -5.61 -7.09 20.91
CA ARG A 101 -6.85 -7.77 20.55
C ARG A 101 -6.67 -8.42 19.19
N ALA A 102 -6.91 -9.73 19.12
CA ALA A 102 -7.00 -10.42 17.85
C ALA A 102 -8.16 -9.73 17.11
N ARG A 103 -7.86 -8.98 16.04
CA ARG A 103 -8.93 -8.55 15.16
C ARG A 103 -9.43 -9.84 14.52
N ALA A 104 -10.60 -10.29 14.93
CA ALA A 104 -11.37 -11.25 14.16
C ALA A 104 -11.69 -10.59 12.82
N GLY A 105 -10.73 -10.63 11.90
CA GLY A 105 -11.03 -10.51 10.51
C GLY A 105 -11.83 -11.75 10.19
N GLN A 106 -13.16 -11.68 10.31
CA GLN A 106 -13.96 -12.36 9.31
C GLN A 106 -13.51 -11.75 7.99
N GLY A 107 -12.49 -12.37 7.38
CA GLY A 107 -12.32 -12.27 5.95
C GLY A 107 -13.68 -12.67 5.41
N GLU A 108 -14.36 -11.74 4.77
CA GLU A 108 -15.56 -12.07 4.03
C GLU A 108 -15.24 -13.31 3.17
N LEU A 109 -16.09 -14.33 3.20
CA LEU A 109 -15.91 -15.53 2.38
C LEU A 109 -15.63 -15.09 0.93
N GLY A 110 -14.41 -15.35 0.44
CA GLY A 110 -13.97 -14.94 -0.90
C GLY A 110 -13.09 -13.69 -0.97
N ARG A 111 -12.71 -13.06 0.16
CA ARG A 111 -11.72 -11.98 0.18
C ARG A 111 -10.45 -12.36 0.94
N PRO A 112 -9.26 -12.02 0.40
CA PRO A 112 -8.00 -12.25 1.10
C PRO A 112 -7.98 -11.45 2.42
N ALA A 113 -7.34 -12.02 3.45
CA ALA A 113 -7.16 -11.34 4.72
C ALA A 113 -6.42 -10.00 4.52
N LEU A 114 -6.89 -8.93 5.16
CA LEU A 114 -6.23 -7.63 5.08
C LEU A 114 -4.82 -7.72 5.68
N PRO A 115 -3.78 -7.18 5.00
CA PRO A 115 -2.42 -7.14 5.51
C PRO A 115 -2.33 -6.43 6.87
N ALA A 116 -1.36 -6.83 7.70
CA ALA A 116 -1.08 -6.14 8.96
C ALA A 116 -0.76 -4.65 8.70
N HIS A 117 -1.24 -3.75 9.56
CA HIS A 117 -0.93 -2.31 9.42
C HIS A 117 0.57 -1.99 9.39
N ARG A 118 1.42 -2.83 10.01
CA ARG A 118 2.88 -2.65 9.98
C ARG A 118 3.54 -3.08 8.67
N ASP A 119 2.98 -4.06 7.96
CA ASP A 119 3.45 -4.40 6.60
C ASP A 119 3.14 -3.24 5.66
N LEU A 120 1.98 -2.61 5.81
CA LEU A 120 1.57 -1.48 4.99
C LEU A 120 2.52 -0.28 5.15
N ALA A 121 2.89 0.10 6.39
CA ALA A 121 3.80 1.22 6.61
C ALA A 121 5.18 0.99 5.98
N THR A 122 5.74 -0.23 6.10
CA THR A 122 7.02 -0.59 5.46
C THR A 122 6.90 -0.61 3.94
N VAL A 123 5.81 -1.15 3.40
CA VAL A 123 5.57 -1.17 1.94
C VAL A 123 5.39 0.25 1.41
N LEU A 124 4.63 1.12 2.09
CA LEU A 124 4.45 2.52 1.72
C LEU A 124 5.78 3.28 1.75
N ALA A 125 6.61 3.08 2.78
CA ALA A 125 7.93 3.69 2.86
C ALA A 125 8.84 3.27 1.69
N ARG A 126 8.87 1.97 1.35
CA ARG A 126 9.63 1.47 0.19
C ARG A 126 9.10 2.00 -1.14
N LEU A 127 7.78 2.11 -1.29
CA LEU A 127 7.18 2.71 -2.48
C LEU A 127 7.55 4.18 -2.59
N GLN A 128 7.48 4.94 -1.50
CA GLN A 128 7.91 6.35 -1.47
C GLN A 128 9.41 6.51 -1.72
N GLU A 129 10.26 5.55 -1.34
CA GLU A 129 11.68 5.56 -1.70
C GLU A 129 11.86 5.34 -3.22
N LEU A 130 11.09 4.42 -3.81
CA LEU A 130 11.20 4.09 -5.23
C LEU A 130 10.60 5.16 -6.15
N VAL A 131 9.40 5.65 -5.82
CA VAL A 131 8.67 6.63 -6.62
C VAL A 131 8.78 8.05 -6.06
N GLY A 132 9.40 8.30 -4.93
CA GLY A 132 9.40 9.63 -4.29
C GLY A 132 8.11 9.90 -3.49
N PRO A 133 8.20 10.73 -2.45
CA PRO A 133 7.11 10.94 -1.49
C PRO A 133 5.83 11.53 -2.13
N ASP A 134 5.99 12.39 -3.14
CA ASP A 134 4.88 13.09 -3.79
C ASP A 134 4.19 12.28 -4.90
N ARG A 135 4.67 11.05 -5.18
CA ARG A 135 4.10 10.16 -6.21
C ARG A 135 3.43 8.91 -5.64
N CYS A 136 3.23 8.86 -4.32
CA CYS A 136 2.57 7.76 -3.63
C CYS A 136 1.54 8.29 -2.62
N GLY A 137 0.25 8.21 -2.97
CA GLY A 137 -0.82 8.75 -2.13
C GLY A 137 -2.23 8.50 -2.68
N ALA A 138 -3.23 9.02 -1.97
CA ALA A 138 -4.61 9.07 -2.42
C ALA A 138 -4.83 10.35 -3.25
N PRO A 139 -5.45 10.25 -4.44
CA PRO A 139 -5.76 11.43 -5.24
C PRO A 139 -6.86 12.25 -4.57
N VAL A 140 -6.61 13.55 -4.42
CA VAL A 140 -7.59 14.52 -3.97
C VAL A 140 -7.87 15.53 -5.09
N LEU A 141 -9.14 15.90 -5.19
CA LEU A 141 -9.56 16.96 -6.09
C LEU A 141 -9.00 18.28 -5.58
N VAL A 142 -8.33 19.00 -6.46
CA VAL A 142 -7.93 20.38 -6.22
C VAL A 142 -8.98 21.31 -6.81
N ASP A 143 -9.07 22.52 -6.27
CA ASP A 143 -9.92 23.58 -6.83
C ASP A 143 -9.30 24.12 -8.12
N SER A 144 -9.38 23.32 -9.18
CA SER A 144 -8.95 23.69 -10.52
C SER A 144 -9.78 22.92 -11.55
N HIS A 145 -10.13 23.62 -12.62
CA HIS A 145 -10.74 23.02 -13.81
C HIS A 145 -9.70 22.47 -14.80
N ARG A 146 -8.40 22.56 -14.48
CA ARG A 146 -7.35 22.05 -15.34
C ARG A 146 -7.48 20.54 -15.53
N PRO A 147 -7.46 20.03 -16.77
CA PRO A 147 -7.48 18.60 -17.02
C PRO A 147 -6.37 17.91 -16.23
N ASP A 148 -6.73 16.82 -15.56
CA ASP A 148 -5.82 15.99 -14.75
C ASP A 148 -5.17 16.70 -13.55
N ALA A 149 -5.69 17.85 -13.13
CA ALA A 149 -5.29 18.47 -11.87
C ALA A 149 -5.81 17.67 -10.68
N VAL A 150 -4.90 16.94 -10.06
CA VAL A 150 -5.10 16.22 -8.80
C VAL A 150 -3.85 16.42 -7.95
N ALA A 151 -4.04 16.56 -6.65
CA ALA A 151 -2.94 16.43 -5.70
C ALA A 151 -2.93 15.00 -5.15
N LEU A 152 -1.75 14.52 -4.75
CA LEU A 152 -1.64 13.27 -4.01
C LEU A 152 -1.43 13.60 -2.54
N GLU A 153 -2.36 13.18 -1.69
CA GLU A 153 -2.18 13.23 -0.24
C GLU A 153 -1.63 11.89 0.26
N SER A 154 -0.77 11.93 1.28
CA SER A 154 -0.28 10.71 1.90
C SER A 154 -1.45 9.84 2.37
N PHE A 155 -1.34 8.52 2.23
CA PHE A 155 -2.29 7.59 2.83
C PHE A 155 -2.21 7.68 4.36
N LEU A 156 -2.86 8.69 4.94
CA LEU A 156 -3.09 8.72 6.37
C LEU A 156 -4.10 7.61 6.65
N LEU A 157 -3.73 6.69 7.54
CA LEU A 157 -4.66 5.80 8.23
C LEU A 157 -5.55 6.66 9.14
N ALA A 158 -6.29 7.61 8.57
CA ALA A 158 -7.41 8.20 9.26
C ALA A 158 -8.34 7.03 9.58
N GLU A 159 -8.73 6.92 10.85
CA GLU A 159 -9.87 6.09 11.24
C GLU A 159 -10.97 6.38 10.23
N ARG A 160 -11.45 5.34 9.55
CA ARG A 160 -12.52 5.46 8.56
C ARG A 160 -13.55 6.40 9.16
N ALA A 161 -13.69 7.59 8.59
CA ALA A 161 -14.91 8.33 8.79
C ALA A 161 -16.01 7.35 8.36
N GLU A 162 -16.90 7.01 9.30
CA GLU A 162 -18.10 6.26 9.03
C GLU A 162 -18.62 6.71 7.67
N PRO A 163 -18.75 5.81 6.67
CA PRO A 163 -19.18 6.22 5.36
C PRO A 163 -20.51 6.95 5.55
N GLY A 164 -20.49 8.28 5.38
CA GLY A 164 -21.67 9.09 5.33
C GLY A 164 -22.61 8.41 4.35
N ALA A 165 -23.83 8.12 4.80
CA ALA A 165 -24.79 7.27 4.13
C ALA A 165 -24.67 7.40 2.61
N PRO A 166 -24.53 6.30 1.86
CA PRO A 166 -24.38 6.40 0.42
C PRO A 166 -25.61 7.11 -0.12
N GLY A 167 -25.42 8.37 -0.54
CA GLY A 167 -26.36 8.99 -1.46
C GLY A 167 -26.43 8.03 -2.63
N ALA A 168 -27.55 7.33 -2.76
CA ALA A 168 -27.72 6.27 -3.74
C ALA A 168 -27.36 6.85 -5.11
N SER A 169 -26.18 6.48 -5.61
CA SER A 169 -25.81 6.80 -6.98
C SER A 169 -26.87 6.12 -7.84
N PRO A 170 -27.55 6.83 -8.76
CA PRO A 170 -28.56 6.23 -9.59
C PRO A 170 -27.98 5.00 -10.27
N ALA A 171 -28.76 3.92 -10.31
CA ALA A 171 -28.35 2.68 -10.94
C ALA A 171 -27.78 3.00 -12.33
N PRO A 172 -26.58 2.50 -12.67
CA PRO A 172 -25.97 2.80 -13.95
C PRO A 172 -26.93 2.38 -15.07
N PRO A 173 -27.22 3.24 -16.09
CA PRO A 173 -27.95 2.80 -17.28
C PRO A 173 -27.37 1.52 -17.86
N GLU A 174 -28.25 0.59 -18.21
CA GLU A 174 -27.94 -0.69 -18.85
C GLU A 174 -27.51 -0.46 -20.31
N GLY A 175 -26.30 -0.90 -20.66
CA GLY A 175 -25.76 -0.82 -22.04
C GLY A 175 -24.25 -0.59 -22.09
N PRO A 176 -23.62 -0.82 -23.27
CA PRO A 176 -22.21 -0.49 -23.47
C PRO A 176 -22.01 1.02 -23.29
N ARG A 177 -21.05 1.38 -22.44
CA ARG A 177 -20.67 2.77 -22.20
C ARG A 177 -19.39 3.05 -22.94
N LEU A 178 -19.41 4.09 -23.76
CA LEU A 178 -18.19 4.66 -24.28
C LEU A 178 -17.48 5.39 -23.13
N VAL A 179 -16.27 4.95 -22.78
CA VAL A 179 -15.49 5.55 -21.69
C VAL A 179 -14.19 6.09 -22.26
N LEU A 180 -13.73 7.25 -21.77
CA LEU A 180 -12.43 7.78 -22.16
C LEU A 180 -11.33 7.23 -21.24
N ARG A 181 -10.54 6.29 -21.76
CA ARG A 181 -9.33 5.82 -21.09
C ARG A 181 -8.19 6.82 -21.29
N ARG A 182 -7.99 7.69 -20.30
CA ARG A 182 -6.96 8.75 -20.32
C ARG A 182 -5.54 8.18 -20.18
N PHE A 183 -4.61 8.71 -20.95
CA PHE A 183 -3.18 8.48 -20.79
C PHE A 183 -2.62 9.45 -19.75
N ARG A 184 -1.94 8.92 -18.72
CA ARG A 184 -1.28 9.71 -17.67
C ARG A 184 0.20 9.30 -17.60
N PRO A 185 1.15 10.13 -18.09
CA PRO A 185 0.93 11.42 -18.75
C PRO A 185 0.33 11.28 -20.17
N PRO A 186 -0.28 12.35 -20.72
CA PRO A 186 -0.67 12.41 -22.13
C PRO A 186 0.53 12.15 -23.04
N ARG A 187 0.30 11.50 -24.18
CA ARG A 187 1.39 11.14 -25.10
C ARG A 187 1.60 12.25 -26.13
N PRO A 188 2.83 12.76 -26.33
CA PRO A 188 3.09 13.72 -27.40
C PRO A 188 2.90 13.07 -28.76
N VAL A 189 2.20 13.77 -29.66
CA VAL A 189 1.94 13.33 -31.03
C VAL A 189 2.11 14.49 -31.98
N GLU A 190 2.45 14.20 -33.22
CA GLU A 190 2.46 15.22 -34.27
C GLU A 190 1.13 15.20 -35.00
N VAL A 191 0.58 16.39 -35.25
CA VAL A 191 -0.73 16.54 -35.89
C VAL A 191 -0.61 17.53 -37.01
N THR A 192 -0.89 17.07 -38.23
CA THR A 192 -1.06 17.94 -39.38
C THR A 192 -2.46 18.53 -39.33
N THR A 193 -2.56 19.84 -39.54
CA THR A 193 -3.84 20.56 -39.52
C THR A 193 -4.12 21.23 -40.86
N LEU A 194 -5.39 21.28 -41.23
CA LEU A 194 -5.92 22.05 -42.35
C LEU A 194 -7.04 22.93 -41.80
N ASP A 195 -6.98 24.25 -42.03
CA ASP A 195 -7.90 25.23 -41.47
C ASP A 195 -8.11 25.08 -39.95
N GLU A 196 -7.00 24.88 -39.22
CA GLU A 196 -6.94 24.62 -37.77
C GLU A 196 -7.57 23.29 -37.31
N ARG A 197 -8.04 22.45 -38.24
CA ARG A 197 -8.63 21.14 -37.94
C ARG A 197 -7.62 20.02 -38.12
N PRO A 198 -7.55 19.02 -37.22
CA PRO A 198 -6.65 17.89 -37.37
C PRO A 198 -7.09 17.03 -38.57
N VAL A 199 -6.14 16.75 -39.48
CA VAL A 199 -6.38 15.90 -40.66
C VAL A 199 -5.53 14.63 -40.65
N GLU A 200 -4.42 14.65 -39.94
CA GLU A 200 -3.50 13.51 -39.83
C GLU A 200 -2.80 13.54 -38.47
N VAL A 201 -2.62 12.36 -37.87
CA VAL A 201 -1.91 12.14 -36.61
C VAL A 201 -0.75 11.20 -36.85
N ARG A 202 0.43 11.58 -36.38
CA ARG A 202 1.64 10.75 -36.43
C ARG A 202 2.06 10.33 -35.03
N GLU A 203 2.11 9.02 -34.83
CA GLU A 203 2.50 8.34 -33.59
C GLU A 203 3.71 7.44 -33.88
N GLY A 204 4.91 7.95 -33.62
CA GLY A 204 6.15 7.28 -34.03
C GLY A 204 6.22 7.16 -35.56
N ASP A 205 6.30 5.93 -36.07
CA ASP A 205 6.34 5.64 -37.50
C ASP A 205 4.93 5.47 -38.12
N ALA A 206 3.88 5.42 -37.31
CA ALA A 206 2.52 5.27 -37.79
C ALA A 206 1.93 6.64 -38.18
N VAL A 207 1.34 6.72 -39.37
CA VAL A 207 0.61 7.88 -39.87
C VAL A 207 -0.85 7.50 -40.06
N LEU A 208 -1.74 8.19 -39.34
CA LEU A 208 -3.16 7.88 -39.28
C LEU A 208 -3.97 9.10 -39.74
N ARG A 209 -4.81 8.89 -40.76
CA ARG A 209 -5.70 9.95 -41.25
C ARG A 209 -6.87 10.13 -40.30
N VAL A 210 -7.23 11.39 -40.01
CA VAL A 210 -8.48 11.72 -39.32
C VAL A 210 -9.64 11.54 -40.30
N VAL A 211 -10.51 10.58 -40.03
CA VAL A 211 -11.70 10.27 -40.83
C VAL A 211 -12.82 11.28 -40.55
N THR A 212 -13.04 11.57 -39.27
CA THR A 212 -13.96 12.61 -38.80
C THR A 212 -13.48 13.13 -37.45
N GLY A 213 -13.86 14.36 -37.11
CA GLY A 213 -13.52 14.97 -35.85
C GLY A 213 -14.59 15.94 -35.37
N ALA A 214 -14.71 16.06 -34.06
CA ALA A 214 -15.51 17.06 -33.37
C ALA A 214 -14.61 17.93 -32.49
N GLY A 215 -14.90 19.23 -32.45
CA GLY A 215 -14.07 20.24 -31.79
C GLY A 215 -13.83 21.47 -32.69
N PRO A 216 -12.95 22.40 -32.26
CA PRO A 216 -12.26 22.38 -30.97
C PRO A 216 -13.19 22.76 -29.81
N TRP A 217 -13.18 21.98 -28.74
CA TRP A 217 -13.70 22.44 -27.45
C TRP A 217 -12.60 23.17 -26.72
N ARG A 218 -12.82 24.47 -26.51
CA ARG A 218 -11.83 25.34 -25.87
C ARG A 218 -12.08 25.36 -24.37
N VAL A 219 -11.06 24.98 -23.63
CA VAL A 219 -11.06 25.01 -22.17
C VAL A 219 -9.91 25.86 -21.68
N SER A 220 -10.16 26.69 -20.68
CA SER A 220 -9.16 27.53 -20.06
C SER A 220 -9.49 27.75 -18.60
N GLY A 221 -8.50 28.14 -17.82
CA GLY A 221 -8.66 28.37 -16.39
C GLY A 221 -7.47 29.13 -15.82
N GLU A 222 -7.62 29.55 -14.56
CA GLU A 222 -6.56 30.26 -13.83
C GLU A 222 -6.09 31.54 -14.55
N TRP A 223 -6.95 32.15 -15.39
CA TRP A 223 -6.63 33.30 -16.24
C TRP A 223 -6.21 34.56 -15.45
N TRP A 224 -6.55 34.59 -14.15
CA TRP A 224 -6.21 35.66 -13.22
C TRP A 224 -4.84 35.46 -12.54
N ASP A 225 -4.16 34.33 -12.75
CA ASP A 225 -2.88 34.00 -12.14
C ASP A 225 -1.79 33.76 -13.20
N ALA A 226 -0.52 33.76 -12.79
CA ALA A 226 0.64 33.42 -13.63
C ALA A 226 0.56 31.99 -14.19
N HIS A 227 -0.30 31.14 -13.62
CA HIS A 227 -0.54 29.76 -14.04
C HIS A 227 -1.69 29.62 -15.04
N ALA A 228 -2.15 30.71 -15.67
CA ALA A 228 -3.17 30.69 -16.70
C ALA A 228 -2.90 29.60 -17.75
N TRP A 229 -3.91 28.79 -18.05
CA TRP A 229 -3.81 27.71 -19.02
C TRP A 229 -5.00 27.74 -19.98
N GLY A 230 -4.77 27.23 -21.19
CA GLY A 230 -5.77 27.13 -22.24
C GLY A 230 -5.44 26.00 -23.20
N ARG A 231 -6.46 25.29 -23.66
CA ARG A 231 -6.31 24.10 -24.50
C ARG A 231 -7.49 23.93 -25.45
N ASP A 232 -7.18 23.48 -26.66
CA ASP A 232 -8.16 23.09 -27.66
C ASP A 232 -8.25 21.57 -27.73
N GLU A 233 -9.39 20.98 -27.37
CA GLU A 233 -9.63 19.54 -27.40
C GLU A 233 -10.43 19.12 -28.63
N TRP A 234 -10.09 17.95 -29.18
CA TRP A 234 -10.72 17.34 -30.35
C TRP A 234 -10.95 15.86 -30.10
N ASP A 235 -12.14 15.37 -30.42
CA ASP A 235 -12.43 13.93 -30.46
C ASP A 235 -12.40 13.52 -31.92
N VAL A 236 -11.50 12.61 -32.27
CA VAL A 236 -11.22 12.23 -33.65
C VAL A 236 -11.35 10.72 -33.84
N LEU A 237 -11.95 10.34 -34.95
CA LEU A 237 -11.91 8.97 -35.44
C LEU A 237 -10.75 8.85 -36.43
N LEU A 238 -9.83 7.94 -36.15
CA LEU A 238 -8.67 7.68 -36.99
C LEU A 238 -8.94 6.55 -37.99
N SER A 239 -8.11 6.47 -39.04
CA SER A 239 -8.27 5.50 -40.13
C SER A 239 -8.11 4.04 -39.73
N ASP A 240 -7.53 3.77 -38.57
CA ASP A 240 -7.44 2.44 -37.94
C ASP A 240 -8.70 2.07 -37.14
N GLY A 241 -9.70 2.95 -37.09
CA GLY A 241 -10.96 2.75 -36.35
C GLY A 241 -10.91 3.23 -34.90
N ARG A 242 -9.77 3.77 -34.43
CA ARG A 242 -9.62 4.26 -33.06
C ARG A 242 -10.32 5.62 -32.90
N LEU A 243 -11.22 5.72 -31.92
CA LEU A 243 -11.78 6.99 -31.47
C LEU A 243 -10.93 7.50 -30.30
N CYS A 244 -10.34 8.69 -30.43
CA CYS A 244 -9.45 9.23 -29.40
C CYS A 244 -9.63 10.72 -29.18
N ARG A 245 -9.15 11.20 -28.03
CA ARG A 245 -9.08 12.63 -27.74
C ARG A 245 -7.67 13.16 -28.00
N LEU A 246 -7.55 14.06 -28.95
CA LEU A 246 -6.39 14.92 -29.14
C LEU A 246 -6.63 16.22 -28.39
N ALA A 247 -5.57 16.82 -27.88
CA ALA A 247 -5.69 18.17 -27.40
C ALA A 247 -4.39 18.95 -27.50
N ARG A 248 -4.52 20.20 -27.97
CA ARG A 248 -3.43 21.12 -28.28
C ARG A 248 -3.25 22.09 -27.12
N ASP A 249 -2.16 21.92 -26.39
CA ASP A 249 -1.72 22.81 -25.33
C ASP A 249 -0.73 23.83 -25.92
N SER A 250 -0.85 25.11 -25.55
CA SER A 250 -0.01 26.18 -26.10
C SER A 250 1.47 26.05 -25.69
N ALA A 251 1.76 25.44 -24.54
CA ALA A 251 3.11 25.22 -24.04
C ALA A 251 3.68 23.85 -24.44
N ARG A 252 2.85 22.81 -24.55
CA ARG A 252 3.28 21.41 -24.79
C ARG A 252 3.02 20.91 -26.21
N GLY A 253 2.29 21.66 -27.03
CA GLY A 253 1.92 21.25 -28.39
C GLY A 253 0.78 20.22 -28.40
N TRP A 254 0.77 19.37 -29.43
CA TRP A 254 -0.27 18.36 -29.61
C TRP A 254 -0.01 17.12 -28.75
N LEU A 255 -1.05 16.68 -28.06
CA LEU A 255 -1.01 15.53 -27.17
C LEU A 255 -2.22 14.63 -27.45
N LEU A 256 -1.99 13.32 -27.35
CA LEU A 256 -3.03 12.30 -27.30
C LEU A 256 -3.40 12.06 -25.82
N ASP A 257 -4.60 12.49 -25.46
CA ASP A 257 -5.10 12.51 -24.08
C ASP A 257 -5.68 11.18 -23.64
N GLY A 258 -6.24 10.42 -24.57
CA GLY A 258 -6.88 9.15 -24.27
C GLY A 258 -7.56 8.54 -25.49
N VAL A 259 -7.98 7.30 -25.32
CA VAL A 259 -8.72 6.53 -26.34
C VAL A 259 -10.06 6.16 -25.74
N TYR A 260 -11.11 6.20 -26.54
CA TYR A 260 -12.42 5.75 -26.14
C TYR A 260 -12.53 4.22 -26.31
N ASP A 261 -13.01 3.54 -25.28
CA ASP A 261 -13.28 2.09 -25.25
C ASP A 261 -14.73 1.75 -24.84
#